data_AF-A0A3P1BUW7-F1
#
_entry.id   AF-A0A3P1BUW7-F1
#
_cell.length_a   1.000
_cell.length_b   1.000
_cell.length_c   1.000
_cell.angle_alpha   90.00
_cell.angle_beta   90.00
_cell.angle_gamma   90.00
#
_symmetry.space_group_name_H-M   'P 1'
#
loop_
_entity.id
_entity.type
_entity.pdbx_description
1 polymer ?
#
loop_
_entity_poly.entity_id
_entity_poly.type
_entity_poly.pdbx_seq_one_letter_code
_entity_poly.pdbx_strand_id
1 'polypeptide(L)'
;MAYDDSDYNIFEIFKRNKVEYMVVGGFAVSYYGDYRKSINQEGKIVDKPDLDFWYNPSYVNYYRLLDALQELGRDVTKFKEEASPDPKRSVFKYEFEDYTLDLLPIIKAPLKFSKAYARRKVIESNGIESVLTI
;
A
#
# COMPACT_ATOMS: atom_id res chain seq x y z
N MET A 1 8.51 -22.91 -1.03
CA MET A 1 8.48 -21.64 -0.28
C MET A 1 7.31 -20.87 -0.88
N ALA A 2 6.12 -21.09 -0.33
CA ALA A 2 4.86 -20.78 -0.98
C ALA A 2 4.45 -19.32 -0.69
N TYR A 3 4.74 -18.42 -1.63
CA TYR A 3 3.89 -17.24 -1.87
C TYR A 3 2.72 -17.67 -2.78
N ASP A 4 2.03 -18.76 -2.42
CA ASP A 4 1.12 -19.49 -3.32
C ASP A 4 -0.36 -19.34 -2.94
N ASP A 5 -0.68 -18.40 -2.05
CA ASP A 5 -2.06 -17.91 -1.92
C ASP A 5 -2.13 -16.53 -2.58
N SER A 6 -2.42 -16.53 -3.88
CA SER A 6 -2.58 -15.35 -4.71
C SER A 6 -3.71 -14.42 -4.25
N ASP A 7 -4.61 -14.93 -3.40
CA ASP A 7 -5.89 -14.29 -3.10
C ASP A 7 -5.76 -13.09 -2.15
N TYR A 8 -4.65 -12.96 -1.41
CA TYR A 8 -4.43 -11.89 -0.42
C TYR A 8 -3.23 -10.98 -0.73
N ASN A 9 -2.67 -11.04 -1.94
CA ASN A 9 -1.59 -10.14 -2.32
C ASN A 9 -2.11 -8.70 -2.53
N ILE A 10 -1.71 -7.78 -1.65
CA ILE A 10 -2.15 -6.38 -1.65
C ILE A 10 -1.88 -5.66 -2.98
N PHE A 11 -0.75 -5.93 -3.63
CA PHE A 11 -0.39 -5.26 -4.89
C PHE A 11 -1.31 -5.70 -6.03
N GLU A 12 -1.61 -7.01 -6.11
CA GLU A 12 -2.54 -7.55 -7.10
C GLU A 12 -3.99 -7.11 -6.83
N ILE A 13 -4.41 -7.05 -5.57
CA ILE A 13 -5.72 -6.52 -5.17
C ILE A 13 -5.82 -5.05 -5.57
N PHE A 14 -4.81 -4.24 -5.29
CA PHE A 14 -4.82 -2.82 -5.64
C PHE A 14 -4.82 -2.63 -7.16
N LYS A 15 -4.07 -3.45 -7.90
CA LYS A 15 -4.04 -3.46 -9.38
C LYS A 15 -5.40 -3.83 -9.97
N ARG A 16 -6.02 -4.92 -9.51
CA ARG A 16 -7.37 -5.37 -9.89
C ARG A 16 -8.42 -4.27 -9.69
N ASN A 17 -8.38 -3.62 -8.53
CA ASN A 17 -9.29 -2.54 -8.17
C ASN A 17 -8.91 -1.19 -8.80
N LYS A 18 -7.83 -1.14 -9.60
CA LYS A 18 -7.33 0.07 -10.27
C LYS A 18 -7.06 1.22 -9.30
N VAL A 19 -6.52 0.87 -8.13
CA VAL A 19 -6.12 1.83 -7.11
C VAL A 19 -4.89 2.60 -7.62
N GLU A 20 -4.98 3.91 -7.58
CA GLU A 20 -3.88 4.84 -7.85
C GLU A 20 -3.11 5.08 -6.55
N TYR A 21 -1.98 4.37 -6.41
CA TYR A 21 -1.11 4.46 -5.25
C TYR A 21 0.37 4.50 -5.65
N MET A 22 1.22 4.88 -4.70
CA MET A 22 2.67 4.69 -4.76
C MET A 22 3.15 4.23 -3.39
N VAL A 23 4.07 3.28 -3.38
CA VAL A 23 4.81 2.92 -2.17
C VAL A 23 5.76 4.05 -1.83
N VAL A 24 5.79 4.40 -0.54
CA VAL A 24 6.64 5.42 0.06
C VAL A 24 7.30 4.83 1.31
N GLY A 25 7.99 5.67 2.10
CA GLY A 25 8.57 5.22 3.37
C GLY A 25 9.76 4.28 3.23
N GLY A 26 10.04 3.54 4.32
CA GLY A 26 11.23 2.70 4.46
C GLY A 26 11.30 1.58 3.41
N PHE A 27 10.15 1.03 2.99
CA PHE A 27 10.08 0.00 1.95
C PHE A 27 10.51 0.50 0.58
N ALA A 28 10.09 1.72 0.20
CA ALA A 28 10.53 2.32 -1.07
C ALA A 28 12.05 2.58 -1.07
N VAL A 29 12.61 2.97 0.09
CA VAL A 29 14.06 3.22 0.25
C VAL A 29 14.88 1.93 0.28
N SER A 30 14.41 0.89 0.98
CA SER A 30 15.09 -0.41 1.08
C SER A 30 15.07 -1.21 -0.23
N TYR A 31 14.21 -0.84 -1.18
CA TYR A 31 14.32 -1.36 -2.54
C TYR A 31 15.51 -0.76 -3.31
N TYR A 32 15.87 0.51 -3.05
CA TYR A 32 17.04 1.15 -3.67
C TYR A 32 18.36 0.87 -2.93
N GLY A 33 18.32 0.23 -1.76
CA GLY A 33 19.49 -0.25 -1.02
C GLY A 33 19.18 -1.50 -0.21
N ASP A 34 19.86 -2.60 -0.51
CA ASP A 34 19.77 -3.94 0.10
C ASP A 34 18.59 -4.18 1.06
N TYR A 35 17.56 -4.85 0.53
CA TYR A 35 16.44 -5.39 1.29
C TYR A 35 16.95 -6.23 2.47
N ARG A 36 16.98 -5.63 3.68
CA ARG A 36 17.27 -6.39 4.90
C ARG A 36 16.01 -7.13 5.31
N LYS A 37 16.03 -8.43 5.10
CA LYS A 37 15.24 -9.37 5.90
C LYS A 37 15.70 -9.18 7.34
N SER A 38 14.90 -8.59 8.22
CA SER A 38 15.23 -8.58 9.64
C SER A 38 15.12 -9.99 10.16
N ILE A 39 16.04 -10.46 10.99
CA ILE A 39 16.13 -11.85 11.46
C ILE A 39 16.26 -11.84 12.99
N ASN A 40 15.41 -12.58 13.71
CA ASN A 40 15.50 -12.77 15.15
C ASN A 40 16.70 -13.66 15.56
N GLN A 41 16.91 -13.78 16.87
CA GLN A 41 18.02 -14.51 17.50
C GLN A 41 18.04 -16.03 17.18
N GLU A 42 17.02 -16.57 16.53
CA GLU A 42 16.92 -17.98 16.10
C GLU A 42 17.24 -18.19 14.60
N GLY A 43 17.59 -17.14 13.86
CA GLY A 43 17.78 -17.21 12.41
C GLY A 43 16.47 -17.12 11.61
N LYS A 44 15.35 -16.77 12.26
CA LYS A 44 14.04 -16.57 11.64
C LYS A 44 13.87 -15.12 11.22
N ILE A 45 13.37 -14.83 10.03
CA ILE A 45 13.14 -13.44 9.61
C ILE A 45 12.07 -12.80 10.52
N VAL A 46 12.42 -11.78 11.31
CA VAL A 46 11.51 -10.99 12.15
C VAL A 46 11.87 -9.51 12.06
N ASP A 47 11.25 -8.84 11.09
CA ASP A 47 10.57 -7.55 11.24
C ASP A 47 9.27 -7.75 10.48
N LYS A 48 8.14 -7.32 11.02
CA LYS A 48 6.96 -7.16 10.19
C LYS A 48 7.25 -5.97 9.26
N PRO A 49 7.39 -6.16 7.94
CA PRO A 49 7.58 -5.04 7.03
C PRO A 49 6.44 -4.04 7.18
N ASP A 50 6.81 -2.76 7.15
CA ASP A 50 5.86 -1.65 7.15
C ASP A 50 5.63 -1.17 5.72
N LEU A 51 4.39 -1.30 5.26
CA LEU A 51 3.97 -0.91 3.92
C LEU A 51 3.24 0.44 3.98
N ASP A 52 3.99 1.49 3.71
CA ASP A 52 3.46 2.84 3.54
C ASP A 52 3.06 3.08 2.07
N PHE A 53 1.79 3.38 1.85
CA PHE A 53 1.27 3.76 0.54
C PHE A 53 0.73 5.18 0.57
N TRP A 54 1.24 6.02 -0.33
CA TRP A 54 0.60 7.28 -0.68
C TRP A 54 -0.42 7.01 -1.78
N TYR A 55 -1.70 7.35 -1.58
CA TYR A 55 -2.75 7.15 -2.58
C TYR A 55 -3.30 8.48 -3.12
N ASN A 56 -3.88 8.47 -4.33
CA ASN A 56 -4.57 9.65 -4.87
C ASN A 56 -5.89 9.88 -4.09
N PRO A 57 -6.06 10.98 -3.35
CA PRO A 57 -7.28 11.21 -2.56
C PRO A 57 -8.42 11.79 -3.43
N SER A 58 -8.61 11.26 -4.65
CA SER A 58 -9.80 11.53 -5.45
C SER A 58 -10.95 10.63 -4.97
N TYR A 59 -12.19 11.09 -5.07
CA TYR A 59 -13.35 10.28 -4.68
C TYR A 59 -13.40 8.93 -5.40
N VAL A 60 -13.13 8.93 -6.71
CA VAL A 60 -13.12 7.69 -7.51
C VAL A 60 -12.07 6.71 -6.97
N ASN A 61 -10.87 7.18 -6.69
CA ASN A 61 -9.81 6.32 -6.18
C ASN A 61 -10.03 5.90 -4.72
N TYR A 62 -10.65 6.75 -3.91
CA TYR A 62 -11.03 6.45 -2.54
C TYR A 62 -11.98 5.24 -2.47
N TYR A 63 -13.04 5.22 -3.29
CA TYR A 63 -13.94 4.06 -3.30
C TYR A 63 -13.28 2.80 -3.87
N ARG A 64 -12.42 2.92 -4.88
CA ARG A 64 -11.58 1.80 -5.34
C ARG A 64 -10.68 1.24 -4.24
N LEU A 65 -10.13 2.13 -3.40
CA LEU A 65 -9.35 1.73 -2.24
C LEU A 65 -10.21 1.03 -1.19
N LEU A 66 -11.42 1.51 -0.92
CA LEU A 66 -12.35 0.84 -0.01
C LEU A 66 -12.75 -0.55 -0.52
N ASP A 67 -12.99 -0.72 -1.82
CA ASP A 67 -13.27 -2.02 -2.43
C ASP A 67 -12.08 -2.97 -2.28
N ALA A 68 -10.85 -2.48 -2.52
CA ALA A 68 -9.62 -3.24 -2.29
C ALA A 68 -9.42 -3.63 -0.81
N LEU A 69 -9.72 -2.73 0.12
CA LEU A 69 -9.64 -3.02 1.56
C LEU A 69 -10.69 -4.04 2.00
N GLN A 70 -11.89 -3.99 1.44
CA GLN A 70 -12.94 -4.98 1.65
C GLN A 70 -12.48 -6.37 1.18
N GLU A 71 -11.83 -6.43 0.03
CA GLU A 71 -11.28 -7.66 -0.54
C GLU A 71 -10.10 -8.21 0.28
N LEU A 72 -9.32 -7.34 0.91
CA LEU A 72 -8.32 -7.70 1.93
C LEU A 72 -8.95 -8.17 3.27
N GLY A 73 -10.28 -8.32 3.33
CA GLY A 73 -11.01 -8.78 4.51
C GLY A 73 -11.22 -7.70 5.58
N ARG A 74 -11.10 -6.41 5.22
CA ARG A 74 -11.33 -5.30 6.17
C ARG A 74 -12.76 -4.80 6.07
N ASP A 75 -13.40 -4.60 7.21
CA ASP A 75 -14.71 -3.96 7.25
C ASP A 75 -14.56 -2.46 6.97
N VAL A 76 -15.12 -2.04 5.83
CA VAL A 76 -15.15 -0.65 5.37
C VAL A 76 -16.55 -0.06 5.34
N THR A 77 -17.55 -0.77 5.88
CA THR A 77 -18.98 -0.39 5.78
C THR A 77 -19.21 1.03 6.27
N LYS A 78 -18.64 1.37 7.42
CA LYS A 78 -18.71 2.73 7.98
C LYS A 78 -18.24 3.80 7.01
N PHE A 79 -17.14 3.57 6.30
CA PHE A 79 -16.56 4.53 5.36
C PHE A 79 -17.40 4.65 4.08
N LYS A 80 -18.01 3.57 3.62
CA LYS A 80 -18.91 3.56 2.46
C LYS A 80 -20.25 4.27 2.75
N GLU A 81 -20.70 4.24 4.00
CA GLU A 81 -21.97 4.84 4.44
C GLU A 81 -21.83 6.29 4.92
N GLU A 82 -20.62 6.85 4.98
CA GLU A 82 -20.41 8.25 5.31
C GLU A 82 -21.14 9.15 4.30
N ALA A 83 -21.99 10.05 4.80
CA ALA A 83 -22.77 10.96 3.95
C ALA A 83 -21.90 11.98 3.19
N SER A 84 -20.72 12.31 3.74
CA SER A 84 -19.79 13.27 3.16
C SER A 84 -18.34 12.87 3.49
N PRO A 85 -17.80 11.81 2.87
CA PRO A 85 -16.46 11.34 3.16
C PRO A 85 -15.43 12.37 2.67
N ASP A 86 -14.31 12.50 3.39
CA ASP A 86 -13.21 13.38 3.01
C ASP A 86 -11.93 12.57 2.72
N PRO A 87 -11.75 12.11 1.47
CA PRO A 87 -10.58 11.33 1.06
C PRO A 87 -9.24 11.99 1.38
N LYS A 88 -9.16 13.33 1.50
CA LYS A 88 -7.90 14.01 1.80
C LYS A 88 -7.49 13.88 3.27
N ARG A 89 -8.43 13.47 4.13
CA ARG A 89 -8.23 13.29 5.57
C ARG A 89 -8.36 11.84 6.01
N SER A 90 -8.83 10.95 5.13
CA SER A 90 -8.96 9.52 5.41
C SER A 90 -7.59 8.84 5.41
N VAL A 91 -7.09 8.53 6.60
CA VAL A 91 -5.91 7.67 6.82
C VAL A 91 -6.40 6.31 7.24
N PHE A 92 -5.87 5.25 6.64
CA PHE A 92 -6.16 3.88 7.06
C PHE A 92 -4.88 3.23 7.57
N LYS A 93 -4.99 2.55 8.72
CA LYS A 93 -3.88 1.83 9.35
C LYS A 93 -4.38 0.45 9.73
N TYR A 94 -3.70 -0.58 9.28
CA TYR A 94 -4.05 -1.96 9.56
C TYR A 94 -2.82 -2.78 9.94
N GLU A 95 -3.04 -3.71 10.86
CA GLU A 95 -2.05 -4.72 11.21
C GLU A 95 -2.51 -6.07 10.65
N PHE A 96 -1.63 -6.72 9.90
CA PHE A 96 -1.78 -8.10 9.45
C PHE A 96 -0.79 -8.98 10.21
N GLU A 97 -0.93 -10.31 10.07
CA GLU A 97 0.00 -11.24 10.68
C GLU A 97 1.44 -10.98 10.19
N ASP A 98 1.60 -10.77 8.89
CA ASP A 98 2.91 -10.66 8.24
C ASP A 98 3.42 -9.24 8.01
N TYR A 99 2.56 -8.21 8.06
CA TYR A 99 2.95 -6.83 7.74
C TYR A 99 2.04 -5.79 8.40
N THR A 100 2.50 -4.54 8.44
CA THR A 100 1.65 -3.37 8.73
C THR A 100 1.37 -2.60 7.46
N LEU A 101 0.20 -1.98 7.41
CA LEU A 101 -0.30 -1.26 6.24
C LEU A 101 -0.77 0.14 6.63
N ASP A 102 -0.09 1.15 6.09
CA ASP A 102 -0.42 2.56 6.24
C ASP A 102 -0.81 3.15 4.88
N LEU A 103 -2.05 3.65 4.78
CA LEU A 103 -2.59 4.29 3.58
C LEU A 103 -2.79 5.77 3.85
N LEU A 104 -1.96 6.58 3.20
CA LEU A 104 -1.83 8.01 3.44
C LEU A 104 -2.40 8.80 2.25
N PRO A 105 -3.33 9.74 2.45
CA PRO A 105 -3.80 10.63 1.39
C PRO A 105 -2.82 11.78 1.12
N ILE A 106 -2.00 12.10 2.13
CA ILE A 106 -1.05 13.22 2.13
C ILE A 106 0.24 12.73 2.77
N ILE A 107 1.37 13.06 2.14
CA ILE A 107 2.71 12.88 2.70
C ILE A 107 3.30 14.24 3.10
N LYS A 108 4.22 14.24 4.06
CA LYS A 108 4.94 15.45 4.51
C LYS A 108 6.08 15.81 3.55
N ALA A 109 5.77 15.92 2.26
CA ALA A 109 6.70 16.34 1.22
C ALA A 109 6.03 17.39 0.33
N PRO A 110 6.77 18.37 -0.23
CA PRO A 110 6.23 19.38 -1.14
C PRO A 110 6.00 18.80 -2.56
N LEU A 111 5.39 17.61 -2.64
CA LEU A 111 5.13 16.87 -3.87
C LEU A 111 3.62 16.77 -4.11
N LYS A 112 3.21 16.94 -5.37
CA LYS A 112 1.83 16.67 -5.80
C LYS A 112 1.75 15.22 -6.26
N PHE A 113 0.73 14.49 -5.80
CA PHE A 113 0.51 13.09 -6.16
C PHE A 113 0.57 12.90 -7.68
N SER A 114 -0.18 13.70 -8.45
CA SER A 114 -0.21 13.60 -9.91
C SER A 114 1.15 13.74 -10.58
N LYS A 115 2.01 14.65 -10.10
CA LYS A 115 3.37 14.85 -10.63
C LYS A 115 4.30 13.70 -10.28
N ALA A 116 4.19 13.18 -9.06
CA ALA A 116 4.97 12.02 -8.61
C ALA A 116 4.52 10.75 -9.36
N TYR A 117 3.22 10.51 -9.45
CA TYR A 117 2.61 9.39 -10.15
C TYR A 117 2.94 9.38 -11.65
N ALA A 118 3.00 10.53 -12.30
CA ALA A 118 3.43 10.62 -13.71
C ALA A 118 4.89 10.19 -13.93
N ARG A 119 5.73 10.25 -12.89
CA ARG A 119 7.15 9.87 -12.94
C ARG A 119 7.44 8.56 -12.19
N ARG A 120 6.42 7.91 -11.65
CA ARG A 120 6.58 6.70 -10.83
C ARG A 120 7.32 5.62 -11.61
N LYS A 121 8.04 4.76 -10.88
CA LYS A 121 8.60 3.54 -11.47
C LYS A 121 7.69 2.37 -11.14
N VAL A 122 7.37 1.60 -12.17
CA VAL A 122 6.72 0.30 -12.02
C VAL A 122 7.82 -0.75 -12.00
N ILE A 123 7.79 -1.61 -11.01
CA ILE A 123 8.81 -2.61 -10.76
C ILE A 123 8.13 -3.96 -10.65
N GLU A 124 8.67 -4.97 -11.32
CA GLU A 124 8.20 -6.34 -11.24
C GLU A 124 9.24 -7.18 -10.49
N SER A 125 8.81 -7.86 -9.43
CA SER A 125 9.67 -8.77 -8.65
C SER A 125 8.87 -10.02 -8.32
N ASN A 126 9.40 -11.20 -8.66
CA ASN A 126 8.71 -12.49 -8.49
C ASN A 126 7.28 -12.52 -9.08
N GLY A 127 7.06 -11.83 -10.20
CA GLY A 127 5.74 -11.72 -10.85
C GLY A 127 4.76 -10.74 -10.20
N ILE A 128 5.19 -10.00 -9.16
CA ILE A 128 4.38 -8.99 -8.47
C ILE A 128 4.79 -7.59 -8.94
N GLU A 129 3.81 -6.79 -9.37
CA GLU A 129 4.02 -5.41 -9.81
C GLU A 129 3.86 -4.41 -8.65
N SER A 130 4.88 -3.59 -8.41
CA SER A 130 4.89 -2.53 -7.39
C SER A 130 5.17 -1.16 -8.00
N VAL A 131 4.56 -0.11 -7.43
CA VAL A 131 4.66 1.26 -7.92
C VAL A 131 5.41 2.13 -6.93
N LEU A 132 6.62 2.62 -7.25
CA LEU A 132 7.46 3.42 -6.35
C LEU A 132 7.51 4.91 -6.73
N THR A 133 7.60 5.76 -5.71
CA THR A 133 7.96 7.19 -5.87
C THR A 133 9.47 7.35 -6.05
N ILE A 134 9.92 8.27 -6.92
CA ILE A 134 11.32 8.72 -7.06
C ILE A 134 11.55 10.04 -6.33
#